data_AF-A0AAJ6MKU0-F1
#
_entry.id   AF-A0AAJ6MKU0-F1
#
_cell.length_a   1.000
_cell.length_b   1.000
_cell.length_c   1.000
_cell.angle_alpha   90.00
_cell.angle_beta   90.00
_cell.angle_gamma   90.00
#
_symmetry.space_group_name_H-M   'P 1'
#
loop_
_entity.id
_entity.type
_entity.pdbx_description
1 polymer ?
#
loop_
_entity_poly.entity_id
_entity_poly.type
_entity_poly.pdbx_seq_one_letter_code
_entity_poly.pdbx_strand_id
1 'polypeptide(L)'
;MKKDLAMGRSSYDETKRAFSQFVKNAFPVGSDARAAIAQITGGGFRVEKSDRPNSVALLWNRHAGPCSERYAITIEQSADGKVADVAGQLYPVCL
;
A
#
# COMPACT_ATOMS: atom_id res chain seq x y z
N MET A 1 -29.37 12.80 -12.56
CA MET A 1 -28.60 12.14 -11.49
C MET A 1 -27.74 10.98 -12.02
N LYS A 2 -26.86 11.22 -13.00
CA LYS A 2 -25.90 10.20 -13.52
C LYS A 2 -24.43 10.67 -13.55
N LYS A 3 -24.17 11.95 -13.24
CA LYS A 3 -22.82 12.54 -13.30
C LYS A 3 -22.00 12.30 -12.02
N ASP A 4 -22.65 12.15 -10.87
CA ASP A 4 -21.96 12.08 -9.58
C ASP A 4 -21.28 10.71 -9.33
N LEU A 5 -21.88 9.63 -9.84
CA LEU A 5 -21.30 8.27 -9.75
C LEU A 5 -20.04 8.09 -10.61
N ALA A 6 -19.91 8.84 -11.72
CA ALA A 6 -18.74 8.77 -12.59
C ALA A 6 -17.54 9.55 -12.02
N MET A 7 -17.79 10.71 -11.39
CA MET A 7 -16.75 11.49 -10.70
C MET A 7 -16.15 10.74 -9.50
N GLY A 8 -16.99 10.06 -8.70
CA GLY A 8 -16.51 9.27 -7.56
C GLY A 8 -15.59 8.10 -7.96
N ARG A 9 -15.84 7.46 -9.12
CA ARG A 9 -14.94 6.42 -9.66
C ARG A 9 -13.61 7.00 -10.15
N SER A 10 -13.64 8.13 -10.86
CA SER A 10 -12.43 8.79 -11.37
C SER A 10 -11.50 9.25 -10.24
N SER A 11 -12.04 9.87 -9.20
CA SER A 11 -11.26 10.34 -8.05
C SER A 11 -10.66 9.19 -7.25
N TYR A 12 -11.36 8.07 -7.13
CA TYR A 12 -10.85 6.93 -6.37
C TYR A 12 -9.76 6.14 -7.12
N ASP A 13 -9.91 5.95 -8.43
CA ASP A 13 -8.86 5.35 -9.26
C ASP A 13 -7.62 6.24 -9.31
N GLU A 14 -7.79 7.57 -9.26
CA GLU A 14 -6.69 8.52 -9.08
C GLU A 14 -6.01 8.35 -7.71
N THR A 15 -6.76 8.26 -6.62
CA THR A 15 -6.18 8.02 -5.27
C THR A 15 -5.43 6.69 -5.20
N LYS A 16 -5.94 5.62 -5.80
CA LYS A 16 -5.23 4.34 -5.91
C LYS A 16 -3.89 4.49 -6.64
N ARG A 17 -3.88 5.18 -7.77
CA ARG A 17 -2.66 5.45 -8.56
C ARG A 17 -1.69 6.32 -7.76
N ALA A 18 -2.17 7.37 -7.13
CA ALA A 18 -1.37 8.28 -6.32
C ALA A 18 -0.71 7.55 -5.14
N PHE A 19 -1.46 6.70 -4.43
CA PHE A 19 -0.90 5.89 -3.35
C PHE A 19 0.16 4.91 -3.85
N SER A 20 -0.11 4.21 -4.96
CA SER A 20 0.86 3.28 -5.56
C SER A 20 2.17 4.00 -5.95
N GLN A 21 2.07 5.18 -6.55
CA GLN A 21 3.22 6.00 -6.91
C GLN A 21 3.95 6.55 -5.70
N PHE A 22 3.22 7.02 -4.68
CA PHE A 22 3.81 7.48 -3.43
C PHE A 22 4.68 6.40 -2.80
N VAL A 23 4.17 5.16 -2.68
CA VAL A 23 4.91 4.03 -2.10
C VAL A 23 6.19 3.75 -2.88
N LYS A 24 6.12 3.71 -4.23
CA LYS A 24 7.29 3.48 -5.09
C LYS A 24 8.36 4.57 -4.94
N ASN A 25 7.93 5.82 -4.82
CA ASN A 25 8.85 6.94 -4.66
C ASN A 25 9.46 7.01 -3.25
N ALA A 26 8.70 6.64 -2.22
CA ALA A 26 9.16 6.64 -0.84
C ALA A 26 10.15 5.51 -0.54
N PHE A 27 9.99 4.36 -1.21
CA PHE A 27 10.80 3.15 -0.97
C PHE A 27 11.39 2.62 -2.29
N PRO A 28 12.34 3.35 -2.90
CA PRO A 28 12.88 2.98 -4.20
C PRO A 28 13.66 1.66 -4.16
N VAL A 29 13.71 0.96 -5.29
CA VAL A 29 14.51 -0.25 -5.47
C VAL A 29 15.99 0.02 -5.13
N GLY A 30 16.61 -0.93 -4.42
CA GLY A 30 17.97 -0.81 -3.91
C GLY A 30 18.10 -0.11 -2.56
N SER A 31 17.02 0.49 -2.03
CA SER A 31 17.00 1.01 -0.65
C SER A 31 17.00 -0.12 0.38
N ASP A 32 17.26 0.20 1.64
CA ASP A 32 17.29 -0.77 2.73
C ASP A 32 15.88 -1.26 3.08
N ALA A 33 15.61 -2.56 2.92
CA ALA A 33 14.27 -3.09 3.12
C ALA A 33 13.87 -3.10 4.60
N ARG A 34 14.81 -3.34 5.52
CA ARG A 34 14.52 -3.37 6.96
C ARG A 34 14.14 -1.98 7.45
N ALA A 35 14.84 -0.94 6.99
CA ALA A 35 14.51 0.45 7.30
C ALA A 35 13.14 0.84 6.71
N ALA A 36 12.85 0.46 5.47
CA ALA A 36 11.55 0.70 4.85
C ALA A 36 10.41 0.05 5.64
N ILE A 37 10.54 -1.24 6.00
CA ILE A 37 9.56 -1.95 6.82
C ILE A 37 9.37 -1.25 8.17
N ALA A 38 10.46 -0.88 8.86
CA ALA A 38 10.39 -0.20 10.15
C ALA A 38 9.70 1.18 10.07
N GLN A 39 9.95 1.93 9.00
CA GLN A 39 9.30 3.22 8.77
C GLN A 39 7.80 3.04 8.50
N ILE A 40 7.41 2.05 7.69
CA ILE A 40 6.01 1.77 7.36
C ILE A 40 5.25 1.30 8.61
N THR A 41 5.84 0.42 9.41
CA THR A 41 5.21 -0.04 10.67
C THR A 41 5.14 1.08 11.71
N GLY A 42 6.12 1.97 11.76
CA GLY A 42 6.06 3.21 12.56
C GLY A 42 4.89 4.12 12.17
N GLY A 43 4.43 4.03 10.91
CA GLY A 43 3.22 4.70 10.41
C GLY A 43 1.90 4.01 10.73
N GLY A 44 1.91 2.91 11.51
CA GLY A 44 0.72 2.20 11.95
C GLY A 44 0.30 1.00 11.08
N PHE A 45 1.06 0.68 10.03
CA PHE A 45 0.86 -0.57 9.28
C PHE A 45 1.29 -1.77 10.12
N ARG A 46 0.53 -2.84 10.04
CA ARG A 46 0.84 -4.13 10.68
C ARG A 46 1.50 -5.04 9.66
N VAL A 47 2.53 -5.77 10.10
CA VAL A 47 3.14 -6.83 9.31
C VAL A 47 2.19 -8.01 9.23
N GLU A 48 1.98 -8.51 8.03
CA GLU A 48 1.15 -9.66 7.72
C GLU A 48 1.98 -10.71 6.98
N LYS A 49 1.48 -11.95 6.95
CA LYS A 49 2.11 -13.01 6.18
C LYS A 49 1.98 -12.70 4.69
N SER A 50 3.08 -12.81 3.95
CA SER A 50 3.04 -12.80 2.48
C SER A 50 3.05 -14.22 1.93
N ASP A 51 2.36 -14.41 0.82
CA ASP A 51 2.33 -15.69 0.09
C ASP A 51 3.56 -15.88 -0.81
N ARG A 52 4.37 -14.83 -1.02
CA ARG A 52 5.60 -14.89 -1.82
C ARG A 52 6.84 -15.02 -0.94
N PRO A 53 7.81 -15.89 -1.31
CA PRO A 53 9.08 -15.97 -0.62
C PRO A 53 9.80 -14.62 -0.66
N ASN A 54 10.54 -14.28 0.40
CA ASN A 54 11.31 -13.05 0.53
C ASN A 54 10.49 -11.75 0.40
N SER A 55 9.20 -11.80 0.71
CA SER A 55 8.37 -10.60 0.70
C SER A 55 7.64 -10.40 2.02
N VAL A 56 7.37 -9.14 2.34
CA VAL A 56 6.65 -8.73 3.54
C VAL A 56 5.41 -7.98 3.11
N ALA A 57 4.25 -8.45 3.58
CA ALA A 57 2.98 -7.76 3.40
C ALA A 57 2.73 -6.85 4.62
N LEU A 58 2.25 -5.63 4.36
CA LEU A 58 1.99 -4.61 5.36
C LEU A 58 0.58 -4.08 5.15
N LEU A 59 -0.26 -4.13 6.17
CA LEU A 59 -1.66 -3.69 6.08
C LEU A 59 -1.99 -2.62 7.12
N TRP A 60 -2.68 -1.59 6.66
CA TRP A 60 -3.33 -0.60 7.51
C TRP A 60 -4.79 -0.44 7.10
N ASN A 61 -5.69 -0.49 8.08
CA ASN A 61 -7.11 -0.29 7.85
C ASN A 61 -7.53 1.01 8.54
N ARG A 62 -8.28 1.85 7.83
CA ARG A 62 -8.88 3.06 8.36
C ARG A 62 -10.38 2.98 8.20
N HIS A 63 -11.12 3.31 9.26
CA HIS A 63 -12.56 3.47 9.17
C HIS A 63 -12.89 4.87 8.62
N ALA A 64 -13.72 4.93 7.57
CA ALA A 64 -14.09 6.15 6.86
C ALA A 64 -15.60 6.17 6.60
N GLY A 65 -16.37 6.56 7.62
CA GLY A 65 -17.84 6.56 7.56
C GLY A 65 -18.39 5.14 7.39
N PRO A 66 -19.34 4.88 6.46
CA PRO A 66 -19.92 3.55 6.26
C PRO A 66 -18.95 2.54 5.61
N CYS A 67 -17.76 2.98 5.16
CA CYS A 67 -16.77 2.13 4.52
C CYS A 67 -15.50 2.01 5.38
N SER A 68 -14.75 0.94 5.17
CA SER A 68 -13.37 0.80 5.63
C SER A 68 -12.41 0.90 4.44
N GLU A 69 -11.36 1.70 4.56
CA GLU A 69 -10.28 1.76 3.58
C GLU A 69 -9.16 0.82 4.03
N ARG A 70 -8.70 -0.04 3.14
CA ARG A 70 -7.53 -0.90 3.37
C ARG A 70 -6.38 -0.46 2.48
N TYR A 71 -5.28 -0.09 3.12
CA TYR A 71 -4.01 0.22 2.48
C TYR A 71 -3.10 -0.99 2.64
N ALA A 72 -2.57 -1.48 1.53
CA ALA A 72 -1.67 -2.61 1.47
C ALA A 72 -0.35 -2.19 0.82
N ILE A 73 0.76 -2.56 1.44
CA ILE A 73 2.10 -2.40 0.89
C ILE A 73 2.78 -3.77 0.89
N THR A 74 3.42 -4.13 -0.22
CA THR A 74 4.28 -5.30 -0.31
C THR A 74 5.69 -4.84 -0.60
N ILE A 75 6.66 -5.30 0.19
CA ILE A 75 8.09 -5.12 -0.07
C ILE A 75 8.67 -6.49 -0.41
N GLU A 76 9.18 -6.64 -1.62
CA GLU A 76 10.02 -7.78 -1.99
C GLU A 76 11.47 -7.47 -1.65
N GLN A 77 12.17 -8.44 -1.07
CA GLN A 77 13.53 -8.30 -0.57
C GLN A 77 14.48 -9.15 -1.40
N SER A 78 15.60 -8.56 -1.80
CA SER A 78 16.74 -9.30 -2.35
C SER A 78 17.53 -9.99 -1.22
N ALA A 79 18.41 -10.92 -1.60
CA ALA A 79 19.21 -11.70 -0.65
C ALA A 79 20.17 -10.85 0.22
N ASP A 80 20.54 -9.66 -0.26
CA ASP A 80 21.36 -8.66 0.44
C ASP A 80 20.54 -7.70 1.33
N GLY A 81 19.23 -7.94 1.49
CA GLY A 81 18.35 -7.17 2.36
C GLY A 81 17.91 -5.82 1.78
N LYS A 82 18.01 -5.64 0.46
CA LYS A 82 17.52 -4.44 -0.24
C LYS A 82 16.11 -4.64 -0.77
N VAL A 83 15.44 -3.52 -1.04
CA VAL A 83 14.15 -3.52 -1.74
C VAL A 83 14.39 -3.96 -3.18
N ALA A 84 13.86 -5.12 -3.56
CA ALA A 84 13.89 -5.64 -4.92
C ALA A 84 12.69 -5.13 -5.74
N ASP A 85 11.51 -5.08 -5.11
CA ASP A 85 10.29 -4.49 -5.67
C ASP A 85 9.41 -3.95 -4.54
N VAL A 86 8.54 -3.00 -4.87
CA VAL A 86 7.54 -2.47 -3.95
C VAL A 86 6.21 -2.18 -4.66
N ALA A 87 5.12 -2.58 -4.03
CA ALA A 87 3.77 -2.31 -4.50
C ALA A 87 2.91 -1.70 -3.40
N GLY A 88 2.21 -0.60 -3.73
CA GLY A 88 1.17 0.00 -2.91
C GLY A 88 -0.21 -0.18 -3.55
N GLN A 89 -1.19 -0.64 -2.76
CA GLN A 89 -2.57 -0.86 -3.19
C GLN A 89 -3.56 -0.30 -2.16
N LEU A 90 -4.66 0.27 -2.65
CA LEU A 90 -5.75 0.80 -1.85
C LEU A 90 -7.07 0.13 -2.25
N TYR A 91 -7.81 -0.39 -1.27
CA TYR A 91 -9.06 -1.09 -1.44
C TYR A 91 -10.18 -0.42 -0.64
N PRO A 92 -11.35 -0.13 -1.24
CA PRO A 92 -12.50 0.34 -0.51
C PRO A 92 -13.30 -0.90 -0.08
N VAL A 93 -13.53 -1.05 1.21
CA VAL A 93 -14.39 -2.08 1.77
C VAL A 93 -15.64 -1.39 2.30
N CYS A 94 -16.60 -1.13 1.41
CA CYS A 94 -17.92 -0.67 1.82
C CYS A 94 -18.77 -1.90 2.16
N LEU A 95 -19.23 -1.97 3.41
CA LEU A 95 -20.15 -3.03 3.88
C LEU A 95 -21.58 -2.75 3.41
#